data_AF-A0A9R0K255-F1
#
_entry.id   AF-A0A9R0K255-F1
#
_cell.length_a   1.000
_cell.length_b   1.000
_cell.length_c   1.000
_cell.angle_alpha   90.00
_cell.angle_beta   90.00
_cell.angle_gamma   90.00
#
_symmetry.space_group_name_H-M   'P 1'
#
loop_
_entity.id
_entity.type
_entity.pdbx_description
1 polymer ?
#
loop_
_entity_poly.entity_id
_entity_poly.type
_entity_poly.pdbx_seq_one_letter_code
_entity_poly.pdbx_strand_id
1 'polypeptide(L)'
;MAEIENQKGFQIDLGNLFAFNPNHYFPVIPSSREELVKECLEKGTELAQAIADSLFNLPATEDVDGPIVKLPPPTTRLPRQKHLPKAQPQTKWEAFAQKKGIKKRKKDKIAYDERTGAWKRTYGYDRANDKDDIPIIDAKPTDEPGLDPFAKRKAEKKQRVENNEKNHLKNLKVASKIGALPSHVQLAATALPISGSHAAPKKLNKTELEEVAGAAATSTASIGKFDKKLPGEKPLKNKGKHRKFLPVAQGKGMGLQEKEQTDKILNKLFSKHSHESLNVNKAVRNINLQQEKQQQRNKRDKGSSSKLDPKKKSFKKSPYKGSSNKGSSNKGSSKKGSFKSKSS
;
A
#
# COMPACT_ATOMS: atom_id res chain seq x y z
N MET A 1 -38.74 -13.48 -3.11
CA MET A 1 -38.70 -12.27 -3.94
C MET A 1 -39.11 -11.14 -3.01
N ALA A 2 -38.28 -10.13 -2.77
CA ALA A 2 -38.66 -9.01 -1.92
C ALA A 2 -39.51 -8.07 -2.77
N GLU A 3 -40.76 -7.88 -2.36
CA GLU A 3 -41.74 -7.09 -3.10
C GLU A 3 -41.59 -5.61 -2.76
N ILE A 4 -41.74 -4.74 -3.76
CA ILE A 4 -41.84 -3.30 -3.55
C ILE A 4 -43.26 -3.05 -3.05
N GLU A 5 -43.41 -2.70 -1.78
CA GLU A 5 -44.70 -2.27 -1.26
C GLU A 5 -45.05 -0.89 -1.83
N ASN A 6 -46.13 -0.84 -2.60
CA ASN A 6 -46.69 0.41 -3.12
C ASN A 6 -47.72 0.95 -2.12
N GLN A 7 -47.27 1.72 -1.13
CA GLN A 7 -48.18 2.48 -0.29
C GLN A 7 -48.33 3.90 -0.86
N LYS A 8 -49.57 4.33 -1.15
CA LYS A 8 -49.90 5.67 -1.67
C LYS A 8 -49.17 6.06 -2.98
N GLY A 9 -48.75 5.09 -3.78
CA GLY A 9 -48.01 5.33 -5.03
C GLY A 9 -46.51 5.61 -4.85
N PHE A 10 -45.98 5.48 -3.63
CA PHE A 10 -44.55 5.52 -3.34
C PHE A 10 -43.93 4.12 -3.43
N GLN A 11 -42.71 4.04 -3.97
CA GLN A 11 -41.89 2.83 -3.94
C GLN A 11 -40.98 2.87 -2.72
N ILE A 12 -41.11 1.89 -1.83
CA ILE A 12 -40.35 1.84 -0.57
C ILE A 12 -39.39 0.64 -0.60
N ASP A 13 -38.12 0.91 -0.29
CA ASP A 13 -37.06 -0.08 -0.07
C ASP A 13 -36.61 -0.03 1.39
N LEU A 14 -37.29 -0.80 2.24
CA LEU A 14 -37.05 -0.85 3.68
C LEU A 14 -35.64 -1.32 4.05
N GLY A 15 -35.02 -2.18 3.23
CA GLY A 15 -33.67 -2.64 3.51
C GLY A 15 -32.61 -1.54 3.42
N ASN A 16 -32.89 -0.49 2.64
CA ASN A 16 -32.05 0.71 2.53
C ASN A 16 -32.67 1.94 3.22
N LEU A 17 -33.80 1.79 3.91
CA LEU A 17 -34.60 2.88 4.50
C LEU A 17 -34.84 4.02 3.49
N PHE A 18 -35.24 3.63 2.28
CA PHE A 18 -35.36 4.53 1.14
C PHE A 18 -36.80 4.54 0.62
N ALA A 19 -37.32 5.72 0.27
CA ALA A 19 -38.59 5.86 -0.43
C ALA A 19 -38.44 6.78 -1.64
N PHE A 20 -39.15 6.44 -2.70
CA PHE A 20 -39.11 7.13 -3.97
C PHE A 20 -40.52 7.40 -4.49
N ASN A 21 -40.80 8.63 -4.90
CA ASN A 21 -42.02 8.99 -5.60
C ASN A 21 -41.75 9.11 -7.11
N PRO A 22 -42.15 8.13 -7.94
CA PRO A 22 -41.98 8.22 -9.40
C PRO A 22 -42.90 9.26 -10.05
N ASN A 23 -43.99 9.63 -9.40
CA ASN A 23 -45.05 10.45 -9.97
C ASN A 23 -44.87 11.95 -9.70
N HIS A 24 -43.87 12.34 -8.91
CA HIS A 24 -43.63 13.74 -8.59
C HIS A 24 -42.81 14.42 -9.68
N TYR A 25 -43.39 15.44 -10.32
CA TYR A 25 -42.70 16.36 -11.21
C TYR A 25 -43.10 17.79 -10.84
N PHE A 26 -42.20 18.75 -11.05
CA PHE A 26 -42.53 20.17 -10.91
C PHE A 26 -43.17 20.65 -12.23
N PRO A 27 -44.49 20.91 -12.30
CA PRO A 27 -45.14 21.38 -13.53
C PRO A 27 -44.68 22.78 -13.93
N VAL A 28 -44.39 23.63 -12.95
CA VAL A 28 -43.81 24.97 -13.11
C VAL A 28 -42.70 25.09 -12.09
N ILE A 29 -41.50 25.50 -12.52
CA ILE A 29 -40.39 25.74 -11.59
C ILE A 29 -40.74 27.00 -10.81
N PRO A 30 -40.94 26.93 -9.48
CA PRO A 30 -41.27 28.11 -8.70
C PRO A 30 -40.16 29.16 -8.81
N SER A 31 -40.55 30.40 -9.12
CA SER A 31 -39.62 31.52 -9.30
C SER A 31 -38.99 31.97 -7.99
N SER A 32 -39.67 31.73 -6.86
CA SER A 32 -39.20 32.06 -5.52
C SER A 32 -38.54 30.84 -4.87
N ARG A 33 -37.40 31.07 -4.23
CA ARG A 33 -36.66 30.02 -3.53
C ARG A 33 -37.45 29.46 -2.34
N GLU A 34 -38.29 30.28 -1.72
CA GLU A 34 -39.03 29.93 -0.51
C GLU A 34 -40.15 28.93 -0.80
N GLU A 35 -40.90 29.12 -1.89
CA GLU A 35 -41.93 28.18 -2.35
C GLU A 35 -41.34 26.82 -2.68
N LEU A 36 -40.19 26.80 -3.38
CA LEU A 36 -39.49 25.56 -3.71
C LEU A 36 -39.08 24.78 -2.46
N VAL A 37 -38.53 25.47 -1.45
CA VAL A 37 -38.12 24.83 -0.20
C VAL A 37 -39.33 24.27 0.54
N LYS A 38 -40.44 25.02 0.58
CA LYS A 38 -41.67 24.60 1.24
C LYS A 38 -42.25 23.33 0.60
N GLU A 39 -42.38 23.30 -0.72
CA GLU A 39 -42.87 22.13 -1.45
C GLU A 39 -41.93 20.91 -1.28
N CYS A 40 -40.61 21.12 -1.35
CA CYS A 40 -39.63 20.06 -1.08
C CYS A 40 -39.76 19.48 0.32
N LEU A 41 -40.00 20.34 1.33
CA LEU A 41 -40.19 19.90 2.71
C LEU A 41 -41.49 19.12 2.86
N GLU A 42 -42.59 19.59 2.28
CA GLU A 42 -43.89 18.89 2.30
C GLU A 42 -43.79 17.49 1.65
N LYS A 43 -43.11 17.37 0.51
CA LYS A 43 -42.88 16.06 -0.13
C LYS A 43 -41.88 15.19 0.62
N GLY A 44 -40.86 15.80 1.21
CA GLY A 44 -39.91 15.10 2.08
C GLY A 44 -40.58 14.51 3.31
N THR A 45 -41.51 15.24 3.93
CA THR A 45 -42.26 14.74 5.10
C THR A 45 -43.24 13.64 4.72
N GLU A 46 -43.95 13.74 3.60
CA GLU A 46 -44.81 12.67 3.07
C GLU A 46 -44.04 11.35 2.89
N LEU A 47 -42.84 11.42 2.28
CA LEU A 47 -41.98 10.24 2.07
C LEU A 47 -41.43 9.67 3.38
N ALA A 48 -40.96 10.53 4.29
CA ALA A 48 -40.46 10.11 5.58
C ALA A 48 -41.56 9.43 6.42
N GLN A 49 -42.78 9.95 6.36
CA GLN A 49 -43.93 9.35 7.04
C GLN A 49 -44.25 7.97 6.47
N ALA A 50 -44.25 7.80 5.14
CA ALA A 50 -44.46 6.49 4.53
C ALA A 50 -43.40 5.45 4.94
N ILE A 51 -42.14 5.85 5.09
CA ILE A 51 -41.08 4.98 5.63
C ILE A 51 -41.34 4.64 7.10
N ALA A 52 -41.73 5.62 7.91
CA ALA A 52 -42.03 5.40 9.32
C ALA A 52 -43.21 4.43 9.50
N ASP A 53 -44.32 4.65 8.79
CA ASP A 53 -45.52 3.81 8.84
C ASP A 53 -45.19 2.34 8.51
N SER A 54 -44.41 2.12 7.44
CA SER A 54 -43.99 0.78 7.03
C SER A 54 -42.98 0.14 7.99
N LEU A 55 -42.05 0.92 8.55
CA LEU A 55 -41.06 0.43 9.51
C LEU A 55 -41.70 0.02 10.85
N PHE A 56 -42.64 0.81 11.37
CA PHE A 56 -43.31 0.52 12.63
C PHE A 56 -44.34 -0.61 12.54
N ASN A 57 -44.79 -0.95 11.33
CA ASN A 57 -45.62 -2.14 11.10
C ASN A 57 -44.82 -3.46 11.11
N LEU A 58 -43.48 -3.42 11.07
CA LEU A 58 -42.66 -4.62 11.14
C LEU A 58 -42.61 -5.19 12.56
N PRO A 59 -42.49 -6.52 12.72
CA PRO A 59 -42.43 -7.16 14.03
C PRO A 59 -41.15 -6.74 14.77
N ALA A 60 -41.32 -6.02 15.88
CA ALA A 60 -40.24 -5.69 16.80
C ALA A 60 -39.89 -6.90 17.67
N THR A 61 -38.59 -7.11 17.90
CA THR A 61 -38.06 -8.09 18.85
C THR A 61 -37.48 -7.33 20.03
N GLU A 62 -37.86 -7.70 21.26
CA GLU A 62 -37.24 -7.14 22.46
C GLU A 62 -35.83 -7.71 22.64
N ASP A 63 -34.84 -6.82 22.79
CA ASP A 63 -33.48 -7.15 23.15
C ASP A 63 -33.06 -6.34 24.39
N VAL A 64 -31.90 -6.67 24.98
CA VAL A 64 -31.38 -6.00 26.19
C VAL A 64 -31.21 -4.48 25.99
N ASP A 65 -30.89 -4.07 24.76
CA ASP A 65 -30.69 -2.68 24.37
C ASP A 65 -31.98 -1.96 23.92
N GLY A 66 -33.12 -2.66 23.90
CA GLY A 66 -34.43 -2.12 23.51
C GLY A 66 -35.11 -2.89 22.36
N PRO A 67 -36.24 -2.38 21.83
CA PRO A 67 -36.94 -3.01 20.72
C PRO A 67 -36.16 -2.85 19.40
N ILE A 68 -35.77 -3.98 18.80
CA ILE A 68 -35.02 -4.03 17.54
C ILE A 68 -35.91 -4.64 16.46
N VAL A 69 -35.94 -4.01 15.28
CA VAL A 69 -36.66 -4.50 14.10
C VAL A 69 -35.67 -5.15 13.14
N LYS A 70 -36.00 -6.36 12.65
CA LYS A 70 -35.21 -7.03 11.59
C LYS A 70 -35.67 -6.53 10.23
N LEU A 71 -34.87 -5.70 9.59
CA LEU A 71 -35.16 -5.18 8.25
C LEU A 71 -35.05 -6.28 7.18
N PRO A 72 -35.89 -6.22 6.12
CA PRO A 72 -35.76 -7.10 4.97
C PRO A 72 -34.45 -6.81 4.19
N PRO A 73 -33.99 -7.74 3.34
CA PRO A 73 -32.84 -7.49 2.49
C PRO A 73 -33.13 -6.34 1.50
N PRO A 74 -32.12 -5.52 1.16
CA PRO A 74 -32.30 -4.38 0.26
C PRO A 74 -32.67 -4.83 -1.15
N THR A 75 -33.65 -4.14 -1.73
CA THR A 75 -34.15 -4.45 -3.08
C THR A 75 -33.33 -3.76 -4.16
N THR A 76 -32.86 -2.54 -3.87
CA THR A 76 -32.06 -1.74 -4.82
C THR A 76 -30.69 -2.39 -5.05
N ARG A 77 -30.43 -2.81 -6.30
CA ARG A 77 -29.17 -3.43 -6.69
C ARG A 77 -28.09 -2.37 -6.88
N LEU A 78 -27.19 -2.27 -5.91
CA LEU A 78 -26.02 -1.38 -6.00
C LEU A 78 -24.81 -2.09 -6.61
N PRO A 79 -23.98 -1.39 -7.41
CA PRO A 79 -22.74 -1.96 -7.92
C PRO A 79 -21.76 -2.24 -6.78
N ARG A 80 -21.08 -3.38 -6.84
CA ARG A 80 -20.05 -3.74 -5.86
C ARG A 80 -18.81 -2.86 -6.03
N GLN A 81 -18.20 -2.48 -4.91
CA GLN A 81 -16.89 -1.80 -4.92
C GLN A 81 -15.77 -2.68 -5.50
N LYS A 82 -15.84 -4.00 -5.26
CA LYS A 82 -14.82 -4.97 -5.69
C LYS A 82 -15.46 -6.10 -6.49
N HIS A 83 -14.72 -6.56 -7.50
CA HIS A 83 -15.07 -7.75 -8.26
C HIS A 83 -15.23 -8.95 -7.32
N LEU A 84 -16.03 -9.93 -7.76
CA LEU A 84 -16.15 -11.19 -7.04
C LEU A 84 -14.77 -11.88 -6.99
N PRO A 85 -14.39 -12.46 -5.84
CA PRO A 85 -13.12 -13.17 -5.76
C PRO A 85 -13.10 -14.28 -6.81
N LYS A 86 -12.09 -14.25 -7.69
CA LYS A 86 -11.91 -15.29 -8.69
C LYS A 86 -11.62 -16.62 -7.99
N ALA A 87 -12.14 -17.71 -8.53
CA ALA A 87 -11.83 -19.05 -8.04
C ALA A 87 -10.30 -19.26 -8.05
N GLN A 88 -9.79 -19.80 -6.94
CA GLN A 88 -8.36 -20.06 -6.83
C GLN A 88 -7.97 -21.18 -7.80
N PRO A 89 -6.92 -20.99 -8.62
CA PRO A 89 -6.44 -22.05 -9.49
C PRO A 89 -5.86 -23.17 -8.64
N GLN A 90 -6.08 -24.40 -9.07
CA GLN A 90 -5.53 -25.58 -8.41
C GLN A 90 -4.00 -25.50 -8.37
N THR A 91 -3.44 -25.81 -7.20
CA THR A 91 -1.99 -25.97 -7.05
C THR A 91 -1.53 -27.22 -7.79
N LYS A 92 -0.23 -27.29 -8.11
CA LYS A 92 0.35 -28.50 -8.75
C LYS A 92 0.11 -29.77 -7.92
N TRP A 93 0.16 -29.65 -6.59
CA TRP A 93 -0.10 -30.78 -5.70
C TRP A 93 -1.57 -31.18 -5.70
N GLU A 94 -2.51 -30.24 -5.71
CA GLU A 94 -3.95 -30.54 -5.81
C GLU A 94 -4.30 -31.21 -7.14
N ALA A 95 -3.74 -30.70 -8.25
CA ALA A 95 -3.91 -31.32 -9.56
C ALA A 95 -3.35 -32.75 -9.58
N PHE A 96 -2.20 -32.99 -8.93
CA PHE A 96 -1.64 -34.32 -8.78
C PHE A 96 -2.50 -35.23 -7.88
N ALA A 97 -2.95 -34.71 -6.74
CA ALA A 97 -3.78 -35.44 -5.78
C ALA A 97 -5.13 -35.82 -6.40
N GLN A 98 -5.75 -34.94 -7.18
CA GLN A 98 -6.98 -35.22 -7.91
C GLN A 98 -6.76 -36.33 -8.96
N LYS A 99 -5.68 -36.25 -9.75
CA LYS A 99 -5.33 -37.29 -10.73
C LYS A 99 -5.05 -38.66 -10.11
N LYS A 100 -4.45 -38.67 -8.92
CA LYS A 100 -4.13 -39.90 -8.17
C LYS A 100 -5.26 -40.36 -7.23
N GLY A 101 -6.36 -39.63 -7.15
CA GLY A 101 -7.45 -39.94 -6.21
C GLY A 101 -7.05 -39.85 -4.74
N ILE A 102 -6.03 -39.06 -4.41
CA ILE A 102 -5.56 -38.89 -3.03
C ILE A 102 -6.53 -37.99 -2.28
N LYS A 103 -7.32 -38.59 -1.38
CA LYS A 103 -8.26 -37.85 -0.52
C LYS A 103 -7.51 -37.23 0.67
N LYS A 104 -7.74 -35.93 0.91
CA LYS A 104 -7.20 -35.23 2.08
C LYS A 104 -7.84 -35.78 3.36
N ARG A 105 -7.02 -36.30 4.27
CA ARG A 105 -7.45 -36.75 5.61
C ARG A 105 -6.96 -35.76 6.67
N LYS A 106 -7.74 -35.60 7.74
CA LYS A 106 -7.31 -34.85 8.93
C LYS A 106 -6.20 -35.63 9.61
N LYS A 107 -5.11 -34.94 9.96
CA LYS A 107 -4.03 -35.50 10.78
C LYS A 107 -4.23 -35.06 12.22
N ASP A 108 -3.91 -35.93 13.17
CA ASP A 108 -3.97 -35.60 14.59
C ASP A 108 -2.85 -34.63 14.98
N LYS A 109 -3.17 -33.72 15.90
CA LYS A 109 -2.23 -32.70 16.38
C LYS A 109 -1.26 -33.24 17.42
N ILE A 110 -1.56 -34.41 17.97
CA ILE A 110 -0.82 -35.05 19.06
C ILE A 110 -0.41 -36.44 18.57
N ALA A 111 0.84 -36.81 18.84
CA ALA A 111 1.39 -38.12 18.56
C ALA A 111 2.05 -38.65 19.84
N TYR A 112 1.99 -39.96 20.02
CA TYR A 112 2.67 -40.64 21.11
C TYR A 112 4.18 -40.64 20.83
N ASP A 113 4.98 -40.20 21.81
CA ASP A 113 6.44 -40.24 21.76
C ASP A 113 6.93 -41.44 22.57
N GLU A 114 7.39 -42.49 21.88
CA GLU A 114 7.80 -43.76 22.49
C GLU A 114 8.95 -43.57 23.49
N ARG A 115 9.85 -42.60 23.25
CA ARG A 115 11.01 -42.33 24.12
C ARG A 115 10.59 -41.78 25.48
N THR A 116 9.59 -40.91 25.50
CA THR A 116 9.13 -40.23 26.73
C THR A 116 7.87 -40.84 27.31
N GLY A 117 7.22 -41.76 26.60
CA GLY A 117 5.96 -42.39 26.99
C GLY A 117 4.78 -41.43 27.04
N ALA A 118 4.89 -40.23 26.45
CA ALA A 118 3.94 -39.15 26.58
C ALA A 118 3.30 -38.75 25.23
N TRP A 119 2.07 -38.27 25.30
CA TRP A 119 1.35 -37.70 24.17
C TRP A 119 1.80 -36.26 23.94
N LYS A 120 2.61 -36.03 22.91
CA LYS A 120 3.20 -34.72 22.58
C LYS A 120 2.66 -34.19 21.26
N ARG A 121 2.79 -32.87 21.05
CA ARG A 121 2.34 -32.24 19.79
C ARG A 121 3.21 -32.69 18.62
N THR A 122 2.65 -32.78 17.41
CA THR A 122 3.42 -33.17 16.21
C THR A 122 4.35 -32.07 15.69
N TYR A 123 4.14 -30.83 16.13
CA TYR A 123 4.96 -29.66 15.78
C TYR A 123 4.98 -28.66 16.95
N GLY A 124 6.00 -27.80 16.98
CA GLY A 124 6.18 -26.78 18.02
C GLY A 124 7.27 -27.14 19.02
N TYR A 125 7.20 -26.51 20.20
CA TYR A 125 8.06 -26.80 21.34
C TYR A 125 7.73 -28.19 21.90
N ASP A 126 8.76 -28.94 22.31
CA ASP A 126 8.67 -30.30 22.86
C ASP A 126 7.78 -31.24 22.01
N ARG A 127 8.07 -31.29 20.70
CA ARG A 127 7.30 -32.08 19.74
C ARG A 127 7.65 -33.57 19.82
N ALA A 128 6.67 -34.41 19.52
CA ALA A 128 6.86 -35.85 19.43
C ALA A 128 7.95 -36.20 18.40
N ASN A 129 8.81 -37.17 18.73
CA ASN A 129 9.88 -37.68 17.86
C ASN A 129 10.83 -36.57 17.35
N ASP A 130 11.31 -35.69 18.23
CA ASP A 130 12.25 -34.66 17.81
C ASP A 130 13.60 -35.26 17.41
N LYS A 131 14.01 -34.96 16.18
CA LYS A 131 15.30 -35.39 15.63
C LYS A 131 16.47 -34.57 16.16
N ASP A 132 16.18 -33.39 16.70
CA ASP A 132 17.16 -32.46 17.25
C ASP A 132 17.54 -32.88 18.70
N ASP A 133 16.71 -33.68 19.39
CA ASP A 133 16.96 -34.20 20.75
C ASP A 133 17.73 -35.53 20.78
N ILE A 134 18.16 -36.04 19.63
CA ILE A 134 18.91 -37.29 19.53
C ILE A 134 20.39 -36.97 19.79
N PRO A 135 20.98 -37.38 20.93
CA PRO A 135 22.33 -36.95 21.31
C PRO A 135 23.43 -37.64 20.50
N ILE A 136 23.18 -38.86 20.02
CA ILE A 136 24.15 -39.69 19.31
C ILE A 136 23.51 -40.18 18.02
N ILE A 137 24.23 -40.04 16.91
CA ILE A 137 23.80 -40.52 15.60
C ILE A 137 24.76 -41.61 15.17
N ASP A 138 24.23 -42.82 15.05
CA ASP A 138 25.00 -43.95 14.51
C ASP A 138 25.39 -43.65 13.05
N ALA A 139 26.68 -43.72 12.77
CA ALA A 139 27.21 -43.53 11.43
C ALA A 139 26.78 -44.69 10.53
N LYS A 140 26.29 -44.37 9.33
CA LYS A 140 26.05 -45.39 8.32
C LYS A 140 27.37 -45.74 7.62
N PRO A 141 27.54 -46.96 7.09
CA PRO A 141 28.76 -47.35 6.35
C PRO A 141 29.01 -46.50 5.09
N THR A 142 28.04 -45.72 4.64
CA THR A 142 28.13 -44.80 3.49
C THR A 142 28.53 -43.36 3.88
N ASP A 143 28.58 -43.04 5.18
CA ASP A 143 28.87 -41.69 5.62
C ASP A 143 30.38 -41.38 5.53
N GLU A 144 30.73 -40.30 4.83
CA GLU A 144 32.11 -39.84 4.73
C GLU A 144 32.68 -39.43 6.10
N PRO A 145 33.85 -39.97 6.49
CA PRO A 145 34.54 -39.59 7.72
C PRO A 145 34.87 -38.10 7.74
N GLY A 146 34.48 -37.39 8.80
CA GLY A 146 34.86 -35.98 9.05
C GLY A 146 33.76 -34.94 8.82
N LEU A 147 32.58 -35.34 8.32
CA LEU A 147 31.44 -34.42 8.22
C LEU A 147 30.46 -34.60 9.39
N ASP A 148 30.12 -33.50 10.08
CA ASP A 148 29.15 -33.50 11.19
C ASP A 148 27.74 -33.91 10.70
N PRO A 149 27.17 -35.04 11.19
CA PRO A 149 25.83 -35.49 10.84
C PRO A 149 24.72 -34.50 11.25
N PHE A 150 24.93 -33.74 12.33
CA PHE A 150 23.95 -32.74 12.80
C PHE A 150 23.90 -31.53 11.86
N ALA A 151 25.06 -31.02 11.43
CA ALA A 151 25.15 -29.97 10.41
C ALA A 151 24.48 -30.41 9.09
N LYS A 152 24.71 -31.64 8.63
CA LYS A 152 24.04 -32.20 7.43
C LYS A 152 22.51 -32.16 7.58
N ARG A 153 21.95 -32.66 8.69
CA ARG A 153 20.50 -32.65 8.94
C ARG A 153 19.89 -31.24 8.98
N LYS A 154 20.59 -30.28 9.59
CA LYS A 154 20.17 -28.87 9.60
C LYS A 154 20.16 -28.29 8.20
N ALA A 155 21.20 -28.56 7.39
CA ALA A 155 21.26 -28.14 5.99
C ALA A 155 20.14 -28.76 5.15
N GLU A 156 19.88 -30.06 5.28
CA GLU A 156 18.78 -30.75 4.59
C GLU A 156 17.40 -30.22 5.00
N LYS A 157 17.18 -29.92 6.28
CA LYS A 157 15.95 -29.28 6.77
C LYS A 157 15.76 -27.91 6.11
N LYS A 158 16.82 -27.09 6.07
CA LYS A 158 16.80 -25.78 5.41
C LYS A 158 16.50 -25.91 3.91
N GLN A 159 17.18 -26.81 3.21
CA GLN A 159 16.94 -27.06 1.79
C GLN A 159 15.50 -27.51 1.51
N ARG A 160 14.91 -28.37 2.36
CA ARG A 160 13.49 -28.76 2.23
C ARG A 160 12.54 -27.59 2.42
N VAL A 161 12.81 -26.72 3.40
CA VAL A 161 12.02 -25.49 3.62
C VAL A 161 12.14 -24.54 2.41
N GLU A 162 13.37 -24.27 1.95
CA GLU A 162 13.62 -23.45 0.76
C GLU A 162 12.93 -24.01 -0.49
N ASN A 163 12.93 -25.33 -0.68
CA ASN A 163 12.24 -25.97 -1.80
C ASN A 163 10.72 -25.81 -1.70
N ASN A 164 10.15 -25.92 -0.49
CA ASN A 164 8.73 -25.66 -0.26
C ASN A 164 8.37 -24.20 -0.59
N GLU A 165 9.16 -23.24 -0.10
CA GLU A 165 8.98 -21.82 -0.39
C GLU A 165 9.10 -21.51 -1.89
N LYS A 166 10.10 -22.09 -2.57
CA LYS A 166 10.25 -21.97 -4.04
C LYS A 166 9.02 -22.52 -4.77
N ASN A 167 8.46 -23.63 -4.33
CA ASN A 167 7.25 -24.22 -4.93
C ASN A 167 6.00 -23.36 -4.66
N HIS A 168 5.88 -22.83 -3.43
CA HIS A 168 4.83 -21.88 -3.08
C HIS A 168 4.88 -20.63 -3.96
N LEU A 169 6.06 -20.02 -4.14
CA LEU A 169 6.25 -18.87 -5.02
C LEU A 169 5.91 -19.19 -6.48
N LYS A 170 6.25 -20.38 -6.98
CA LYS A 170 5.86 -20.83 -8.34
C LYS A 170 4.34 -20.93 -8.48
N ASN A 171 3.64 -21.49 -7.49
CA ASN A 171 2.18 -21.59 -7.51
C ASN A 171 1.52 -20.20 -7.46
N LEU A 172 2.03 -19.29 -6.63
CA LEU A 172 1.56 -17.91 -6.57
C LEU A 172 1.75 -17.16 -7.88
N LYS A 173 2.86 -17.37 -8.60
CA LYS A 173 3.08 -16.81 -9.95
C LYS A 173 2.07 -17.32 -10.98
N VAL A 174 1.65 -18.58 -10.88
CA VAL A 174 0.57 -19.13 -11.72
C VAL A 174 -0.77 -18.49 -11.36
N ALA A 175 -1.04 -18.34 -10.06
CA ALA A 175 -2.25 -17.69 -9.57
C ALA A 175 -2.34 -16.20 -9.97
N SER A 176 -1.22 -15.47 -9.94
CA SER A 176 -1.16 -14.08 -10.35
C SER A 176 -1.42 -13.88 -11.84
N LYS A 177 -0.94 -14.78 -12.70
CA LYS A 177 -1.24 -14.74 -14.13
C LYS A 177 -2.75 -14.83 -14.43
N ILE A 178 -3.51 -15.52 -13.57
CA ILE A 178 -4.96 -15.69 -13.67
C ILE A 178 -5.71 -14.54 -12.94
N GLY A 179 -4.99 -13.72 -12.18
CA GLY A 179 -5.55 -12.65 -11.34
C GLY A 179 -6.29 -13.18 -10.12
N ALA A 180 -5.97 -14.40 -9.68
CA ALA A 180 -6.58 -15.07 -8.53
C ALA A 180 -5.60 -15.11 -7.33
N LEU A 181 -4.90 -14.00 -7.09
CA LEU A 181 -4.05 -13.86 -5.92
C LEU A 181 -4.90 -13.65 -4.66
N PRO A 182 -4.55 -14.29 -3.53
CA PRO A 182 -5.14 -13.94 -2.24
C PRO A 182 -4.90 -12.47 -1.93
N SER A 183 -5.89 -11.80 -1.34
CA SER A 183 -5.84 -10.36 -1.01
C SER A 183 -4.64 -9.96 -0.14
N HIS A 184 -4.17 -10.85 0.72
CA HIS A 184 -3.01 -10.65 1.60
C HIS A 184 -1.66 -10.78 0.85
N VAL A 185 -1.61 -11.51 -0.26
CA VAL A 185 -0.34 -11.79 -0.97
C VAL A 185 -0.16 -10.78 -2.09
N GLN A 186 0.64 -9.75 -1.84
CA GLN A 186 1.10 -8.83 -2.87
C GLN A 186 2.48 -9.27 -3.37
N LEU A 187 2.54 -9.88 -4.55
CA LEU A 187 3.82 -10.11 -5.21
C LEU A 187 4.37 -8.74 -5.66
N ALA A 188 5.56 -8.38 -5.20
CA ALA A 188 6.20 -7.09 -5.49
C ALA A 188 6.29 -6.76 -7.00
N ALA A 189 6.30 -7.77 -7.86
CA ALA A 189 6.37 -7.63 -9.31
C ALA A 189 4.99 -7.47 -10.01
N THR A 190 3.87 -7.66 -9.30
CA THR A 190 2.52 -7.56 -9.86
C THR A 190 1.61 -6.68 -9.02
N ALA A 191 2.17 -5.75 -8.24
CA ALA A 191 1.39 -4.74 -7.54
C ALA A 191 0.68 -3.87 -8.59
N LEU A 192 -0.53 -4.26 -8.99
CA LEU A 192 -1.48 -3.32 -9.53
C LEU A 192 -1.71 -2.28 -8.43
N PRO A 193 -1.64 -0.97 -8.71
CA PRO A 193 -2.04 0.03 -7.74
C PRO A 193 -3.46 -0.33 -7.26
N ILE A 194 -3.72 -0.09 -5.97
CA ILE A 194 -4.99 -0.42 -5.30
C ILE A 194 -6.21 0.17 -6.04
N SER A 195 -6.01 1.17 -6.90
CA SER A 195 -6.97 1.65 -7.89
C SER A 195 -6.93 0.78 -9.16
N GLY A 196 -7.95 -0.06 -9.34
CA GLY A 196 -8.01 -1.14 -10.33
C GLY A 196 -8.17 -0.71 -11.79
N SER A 197 -7.28 0.12 -12.36
CA SER A 197 -7.42 0.59 -13.75
C SER A 197 -6.21 0.49 -14.66
N HIS A 198 -5.04 0.00 -14.24
CA HIS A 198 -3.90 -0.09 -15.17
C HIS A 198 -3.15 -1.42 -15.08
N ALA A 199 -3.10 -2.14 -16.20
CA ALA A 199 -2.24 -3.30 -16.38
C ALA A 199 -0.78 -2.91 -16.09
N ALA A 200 -0.07 -3.74 -15.31
CA ALA A 200 1.33 -3.52 -14.99
C ALA A 200 2.15 -3.33 -16.28
N PRO A 201 2.95 -2.25 -16.41
CA PRO A 201 3.75 -2.02 -17.60
C PRO A 201 4.77 -3.16 -17.77
N LYS A 202 4.90 -3.70 -18.99
CA LYS A 202 5.82 -4.81 -19.31
C LYS A 202 7.30 -4.46 -19.12
N LYS A 203 7.64 -3.18 -18.94
CA LYS A 203 9.00 -2.69 -18.69
C LYS A 203 8.96 -1.82 -17.43
N LEU A 204 9.63 -2.27 -16.39
CA LEU A 204 9.77 -1.54 -15.13
C LEU A 204 10.74 -0.37 -15.36
N ASN A 205 10.30 0.83 -15.02
CA ASN A 205 11.15 2.01 -15.12
C ASN A 205 12.26 1.97 -14.05
N LYS A 206 13.42 2.59 -14.29
CA LYS A 206 14.52 2.64 -13.30
C LYS A 206 14.05 3.19 -11.95
N THR A 207 13.13 4.14 -11.96
CA THR A 207 12.53 4.73 -10.75
C THR A 207 11.64 3.74 -9.99
N GLU A 208 10.85 2.93 -10.71
CA GLU A 208 10.02 1.88 -10.11
C GLU A 208 10.88 0.75 -9.54
N LEU A 209 11.97 0.39 -10.22
CA LEU A 209 12.95 -0.57 -9.70
C LEU A 209 13.65 -0.04 -8.44
N GLU A 210 14.04 1.24 -8.42
CA GLU A 210 14.60 1.89 -7.23
C GLU A 210 13.58 1.94 -6.07
N GLU A 211 12.30 2.15 -6.35
CA GLU A 211 11.24 2.16 -5.34
C GLU A 211 10.91 0.76 -4.80
N VAL A 212 10.79 -0.24 -5.68
CA VAL A 212 10.59 -1.64 -5.31
C VAL A 212 11.79 -2.16 -4.50
N ALA A 213 13.01 -1.84 -4.92
CA ALA A 213 14.22 -2.19 -4.17
C ALA A 213 14.23 -1.51 -2.79
N GLY A 214 13.88 -0.22 -2.72
CA GLY A 214 13.75 0.51 -1.46
C GLY A 214 12.69 -0.10 -0.54
N ALA A 215 11.51 -0.45 -1.07
CA ALA A 215 10.43 -1.09 -0.32
C ALA A 215 10.84 -2.48 0.18
N ALA A 216 11.49 -3.29 -0.66
CA ALA A 216 12.00 -4.60 -0.29
C ALA A 216 13.02 -4.51 0.85
N ALA A 217 13.98 -3.57 0.75
CA ALA A 217 14.98 -3.36 1.80
C ALA A 217 14.37 -2.88 3.14
N THR A 218 13.30 -2.07 3.12
CA THR A 218 12.59 -1.68 4.35
C THR A 218 11.68 -2.76 4.93
N SER A 219 11.28 -3.75 4.13
CA SER A 219 10.26 -4.74 4.53
C SER A 219 10.80 -5.86 5.41
N THR A 220 12.11 -5.94 5.59
CA THR A 220 12.71 -6.87 6.57
C THR A 220 12.43 -6.40 7.99
N ALA A 221 12.27 -7.33 8.93
CA ALA A 221 12.05 -7.05 10.36
C ALA A 221 13.09 -6.09 10.98
N SER A 222 14.29 -6.00 10.40
CA SER A 222 15.35 -5.07 10.81
C SER A 222 15.48 -3.81 9.95
N ILE A 223 14.50 -3.51 9.08
CA ILE A 223 14.51 -2.36 8.17
C ILE A 223 15.80 -2.33 7.32
N GLY A 224 16.23 -3.50 6.83
CA GLY A 224 17.45 -3.60 6.00
C GLY A 224 18.78 -3.39 6.73
N LYS A 225 18.79 -3.30 8.07
CA LYS A 225 20.02 -3.07 8.85
C LYS A 225 20.97 -4.26 8.86
N PHE A 226 20.44 -5.49 8.89
CA PHE A 226 21.23 -6.73 8.90
C PHE A 226 21.27 -7.45 7.55
N ASP A 227 20.59 -6.91 6.54
CA ASP A 227 20.55 -7.51 5.20
C ASP A 227 21.85 -7.22 4.45
N LYS A 228 22.39 -8.24 3.77
CA LYS A 228 23.58 -8.08 2.92
C LYS A 228 23.22 -7.25 1.69
N LYS A 229 23.78 -6.03 1.60
CA LYS A 229 23.59 -5.13 0.47
C LYS A 229 24.38 -5.60 -0.75
N LEU A 230 23.78 -5.47 -1.93
CA LEU A 230 24.49 -5.77 -3.18
C LEU A 230 25.44 -4.62 -3.54
N PRO A 231 26.56 -4.90 -4.23
CA PRO A 231 27.49 -3.85 -4.66
C PRO A 231 26.76 -2.87 -5.60
N GLY A 232 26.79 -1.57 -5.25
CA GLY A 232 26.13 -0.50 -6.01
C GLY A 232 24.70 -0.16 -5.57
N GLU A 233 24.16 -0.82 -4.54
CA GLU A 233 22.86 -0.48 -3.97
C GLU A 233 22.91 0.89 -3.26
N LYS A 234 22.03 1.82 -3.66
CA LYS A 234 21.97 3.15 -3.05
C LYS A 234 21.50 3.01 -1.60
N PRO A 235 22.13 3.72 -0.64
CA PRO A 235 21.65 3.74 0.73
C PRO A 235 20.22 4.29 0.77
N LEU A 236 19.35 3.66 1.56
CA LEU A 236 17.98 4.10 1.73
C LEU A 236 17.98 5.57 2.17
N LYS A 237 17.29 6.40 1.39
CA LYS A 237 16.96 7.75 1.83
C LYS A 237 15.90 7.60 2.91
N ASN A 238 16.27 7.78 4.18
CA ASN A 238 15.31 7.80 5.29
C ASN A 238 14.26 8.89 5.02
N LYS A 239 13.10 8.51 4.47
CA LYS A 239 12.00 9.44 4.15
C LYS A 239 11.25 9.90 5.41
N GLY A 240 11.59 9.36 6.58
CA GLY A 240 10.98 9.73 7.86
C GLY A 240 11.53 11.04 8.40
N LYS A 241 10.66 12.05 8.57
CA LYS A 241 10.92 13.15 9.50
C LYS A 241 10.87 12.57 10.91
N HIS A 242 12.02 12.21 11.49
CA HIS A 242 12.07 11.85 12.90
C HIS A 242 11.63 13.06 13.74
N ARG A 243 10.63 12.86 14.59
CA ARG A 243 10.24 13.86 15.59
C ARG A 243 11.43 14.07 16.52
N LYS A 244 12.05 15.24 16.44
CA LYS A 244 13.04 15.66 17.44
C LYS A 244 12.24 16.12 18.66
N PHE A 245 12.15 15.28 19.68
CA PHE A 245 11.59 15.69 20.96
C PHE A 245 12.60 16.61 21.65
N LEU A 246 12.11 17.69 22.25
CA LEU A 246 12.95 18.52 23.11
C LEU A 246 13.27 17.73 24.39
N PRO A 247 14.48 17.86 24.94
CA PRO A 247 14.81 17.29 26.25
C PRO A 247 13.87 17.82 27.33
N VAL A 248 13.43 16.94 28.24
CA VAL A 248 12.52 17.28 29.36
C VAL A 248 13.25 18.04 30.48
N ALA A 249 14.58 17.87 30.60
CA ALA A 249 15.38 18.52 31.64
C ALA A 249 15.81 19.94 31.21
N GLN A 250 15.52 20.94 32.05
CA GLN A 250 15.81 22.35 31.82
C GLN A 250 17.32 22.64 31.87
N GLY A 251 17.97 22.67 30.70
CA GLY A 251 19.34 23.13 30.54
C GLY A 251 19.43 24.65 30.34
N LYS A 252 20.55 25.26 30.77
CA LYS A 252 20.86 26.68 30.57
C LYS A 252 20.89 27.01 29.07
N GLY A 253 19.89 27.74 28.57
CA GLY A 253 19.73 28.10 27.15
C GLY A 253 18.42 27.67 26.49
N MET A 254 17.58 26.88 27.17
CA MET A 254 16.27 26.43 26.63
C MET A 254 15.24 27.55 26.47
N GLY A 255 15.25 28.55 27.34
CA GLY A 255 14.30 29.68 27.24
C GLY A 255 14.42 30.48 25.93
N LEU A 256 15.60 30.49 25.30
CA LEU A 256 15.79 31.12 23.98
C LEU A 256 15.20 30.27 22.86
N GLN A 257 15.38 28.94 22.90
CA GLN A 257 14.82 28.03 21.91
C GLN A 257 13.30 27.91 22.03
N GLU A 258 12.76 27.97 23.24
CA GLU A 258 11.32 28.03 23.50
C GLU A 258 10.73 29.34 22.97
N LYS A 259 11.36 30.48 23.27
CA LYS A 259 11.00 31.79 22.69
C LYS A 259 11.01 31.78 21.16
N GLU A 260 12.06 31.25 20.55
CA GLU A 260 12.10 31.10 19.08
C GLU A 260 10.98 30.22 18.53
N GLN A 261 10.53 29.20 19.27
CA GLN A 261 9.42 28.35 18.86
C GLN A 261 8.07 29.04 19.04
N THR A 262 7.86 29.74 20.16
CA THR A 262 6.66 30.54 20.40
C THR A 262 6.55 31.67 19.37
N ASP A 263 7.65 32.33 19.04
CA ASP A 263 7.71 33.39 18.02
C ASP A 263 7.42 32.82 16.63
N LYS A 264 7.89 31.61 16.31
CA LYS A 264 7.53 30.93 15.04
C LYS A 264 6.04 30.56 14.98
N ILE A 265 5.43 30.20 16.10
CA ILE A 265 3.99 29.91 16.17
C ILE A 265 3.20 31.22 16.05
N LEU A 266 3.59 32.26 16.78
CA LEU A 266 3.00 33.60 16.69
C LEU A 266 3.09 34.15 15.27
N ASN A 267 4.26 34.09 14.62
CA ASN A 267 4.42 34.54 13.25
C ASN A 267 3.54 33.75 12.27
N LYS A 268 3.32 32.45 12.49
CA LYS A 268 2.36 31.66 11.71
C LYS A 268 0.92 32.07 11.99
N LEU A 269 0.58 32.42 13.23
CA LEU A 269 -0.75 32.93 13.57
C LEU A 269 -0.97 34.30 12.94
N PHE A 270 -0.04 35.25 13.07
CA PHE A 270 -0.12 36.55 12.39
C PHE A 270 -0.20 36.40 10.87
N SER A 271 0.58 35.49 10.28
CA SER A 271 0.52 35.19 8.84
C SER A 271 -0.77 34.48 8.40
N LYS A 272 -1.49 33.80 9.30
CA LYS A 272 -2.79 33.20 9.03
C LYS A 272 -3.93 34.19 9.22
N HIS A 273 -3.81 35.16 10.12
CA HIS A 273 -4.82 36.21 10.32
C HIS A 273 -4.63 37.41 9.40
N SER A 274 -3.50 37.52 8.69
CA SER A 274 -3.28 38.49 7.61
C SER A 274 -4.00 38.09 6.32
N HIS A 275 -5.29 37.72 6.40
CA HIS A 275 -6.12 37.36 5.25
C HIS A 275 -6.49 38.57 4.36
N GLU A 276 -6.00 39.77 4.66
CA GLU A 276 -6.19 40.98 3.84
C GLU A 276 -4.96 41.41 3.03
N SER A 277 -3.89 40.61 3.00
CA SER A 277 -2.76 40.86 2.08
C SER A 277 -2.42 39.63 1.25
N LEU A 278 -3.25 39.36 0.25
CA LEU A 278 -2.84 38.54 -0.88
C LEU A 278 -1.59 39.20 -1.50
N ASN A 279 -0.43 38.56 -1.39
CA ASN A 279 0.79 39.04 -2.05
C ASN A 279 0.64 38.82 -3.56
N VAL A 280 -0.02 39.75 -4.24
CA VAL A 280 -0.37 39.72 -5.67
C VAL A 280 0.86 39.40 -6.53
N ASN A 281 2.03 39.94 -6.17
CA ASN A 281 3.29 39.69 -6.86
C ASN A 281 3.73 38.22 -6.82
N LYS A 282 3.47 37.51 -5.71
CA LYS A 282 3.76 36.08 -5.58
C LYS A 282 2.77 35.22 -6.36
N ALA A 283 1.49 35.62 -6.39
CA ALA A 283 0.46 34.97 -7.18
C ALA A 283 0.77 35.09 -8.69
N VAL A 284 1.09 36.31 -9.16
CA VAL A 284 1.47 36.57 -10.55
C VAL A 284 2.74 35.83 -10.95
N ARG A 285 3.77 35.77 -10.10
CA ARG A 285 4.98 34.95 -10.37
C ARG A 285 4.66 33.47 -10.55
N ASN A 286 3.78 32.91 -9.71
CA ASN A 286 3.40 31.50 -9.81
C ASN A 286 2.59 31.23 -11.08
N ILE A 287 1.70 32.13 -11.46
CA ILE A 287 0.94 32.04 -12.72
C ILE A 287 1.90 32.09 -13.92
N ASN A 288 2.84 33.04 -13.94
CA ASN A 288 3.83 33.16 -15.01
C ASN A 288 4.74 31.91 -15.11
N LEU A 289 5.20 31.37 -13.98
CA LEU A 289 6.00 30.13 -13.94
C LEU A 289 5.21 28.91 -14.43
N GLN A 290 3.91 28.85 -14.13
CA GLN A 290 3.04 27.77 -14.62
C GLN A 290 2.82 27.88 -16.13
N GLN A 291 2.57 29.09 -16.64
CA GLN A 291 2.45 29.36 -18.07
C GLN A 291 3.76 29.04 -18.80
N GLU A 292 4.92 29.43 -18.27
CA GLU A 292 6.22 29.12 -18.87
C GLU A 292 6.49 27.60 -18.91
N LYS A 293 6.16 26.87 -17.84
CA LYS A 293 6.26 25.40 -17.82
C LYS A 293 5.32 24.73 -18.82
N GLN A 294 4.10 25.24 -18.99
CA GLN A 294 3.16 24.75 -20.01
C GLN A 294 3.68 25.04 -21.42
N GLN A 295 4.24 26.23 -21.66
CA GLN A 295 4.86 26.56 -22.95
C GLN A 295 6.09 25.69 -23.24
N GLN A 296 6.93 25.38 -22.24
CA GLN A 296 8.04 24.45 -22.39
C GLN A 296 7.57 23.02 -22.68
N ARG A 297 6.48 22.56 -22.05
CA ARG A 297 5.84 21.27 -22.37
C ARG A 297 5.32 21.25 -23.80
N ASN A 298 4.57 22.26 -24.20
CA ASN A 298 4.04 22.38 -25.56
C ASN A 298 5.14 22.50 -26.64
N LYS A 299 6.28 23.14 -26.32
CA LYS A 299 7.46 23.17 -27.21
C LYS A 299 8.16 21.80 -27.31
N ARG A 300 8.21 21.02 -26.23
CA ARG A 300 8.73 19.64 -26.25
C ARG A 300 7.82 18.71 -27.05
N ASP A 301 6.50 18.88 -26.94
CA ASP A 301 5.54 18.07 -27.69
C ASP A 301 5.49 18.45 -29.18
N LYS A 302 5.72 19.73 -29.54
CA LYS A 302 5.85 20.19 -30.93
C LYS A 302 7.20 19.84 -31.60
N GLY A 303 8.21 19.43 -30.84
CA GLY A 303 9.52 19.02 -31.37
C GLY A 303 9.60 17.56 -31.85
N SER A 304 8.50 16.80 -31.76
CA SER A 304 8.48 15.35 -32.07
C SER A 304 7.78 15.02 -33.40
N SER A 305 7.72 15.96 -34.35
CA SER A 305 7.16 15.68 -35.69
C SER A 305 7.97 16.33 -36.80
N SER A 306 9.20 15.88 -37.02
CA SER A 306 9.81 15.98 -38.34
C SER A 306 10.52 14.67 -38.71
N LYS A 307 10.00 14.07 -39.77
CA LYS A 307 10.58 12.94 -40.52
C LYS A 307 12.06 13.21 -40.78
N LEU A 308 12.92 12.24 -40.50
CA LEU A 308 14.29 12.22 -40.98
C LEU A 308 14.45 11.01 -41.92
N ASP A 309 14.53 11.30 -43.21
CA ASP A 309 15.08 10.41 -44.22
C ASP A 309 16.59 10.25 -44.02
N PRO A 310 17.17 9.07 -44.31
CA PRO A 310 18.59 8.81 -44.07
C PRO A 310 19.42 9.25 -45.28
N LYS A 311 20.31 10.25 -45.11
CA LYS A 311 21.41 10.47 -46.05
C LYS A 311 22.77 10.23 -45.38
N LYS A 312 23.44 9.23 -45.94
CA LYS A 312 24.86 8.85 -45.77
C LYS A 312 25.77 10.09 -45.78
N LYS A 313 26.77 10.11 -44.90
CA LYS A 313 28.16 10.46 -45.26
C LYS A 313 29.17 10.06 -44.16
N SER A 314 30.04 9.14 -44.58
CA SER A 314 31.39 8.77 -44.12
C SER A 314 32.06 9.56 -42.99
N PHE A 315 32.41 8.86 -41.92
CA PHE A 315 33.50 9.25 -41.02
C PHE A 315 34.85 8.80 -41.61
N LYS A 316 35.70 9.76 -41.99
CA LYS A 316 37.14 9.53 -42.15
C LYS A 316 37.85 9.87 -40.82
N LYS A 317 38.71 8.95 -40.38
CA LYS A 317 39.70 9.12 -39.30
C LYS A 317 40.79 10.13 -39.73
N SER A 318 41.35 10.86 -38.78
CA SER A 318 42.80 10.97 -38.41
C SER A 318 43.11 12.32 -37.68
N PRO A 319 44.30 12.55 -37.09
CA PRO A 319 44.47 12.71 -35.64
C PRO A 319 45.28 13.99 -35.26
N TYR A 320 45.77 14.04 -34.01
CA TYR A 320 46.67 15.05 -33.43
C TYR A 320 46.02 16.42 -33.13
N LYS A 321 46.46 17.25 -32.18
CA LYS A 321 47.28 17.22 -30.94
C LYS A 321 47.29 18.72 -30.57
N GLY A 322 47.07 19.11 -29.32
CA GLY A 322 47.10 20.54 -29.01
C GLY A 322 46.78 20.91 -27.58
N SER A 323 47.83 20.90 -26.76
CA SER A 323 47.89 21.62 -25.49
C SER A 323 47.83 23.14 -25.77
N SER A 324 47.14 23.91 -24.92
CA SER A 324 47.67 25.21 -24.48
C SER A 324 46.89 25.80 -23.31
N ASN A 325 47.67 26.15 -22.29
CA ASN A 325 47.42 27.06 -21.19
C ASN A 325 46.68 28.36 -21.53
N LYS A 326 45.91 28.85 -20.55
CA LYS A 326 45.86 30.23 -19.99
C LYS A 326 44.69 30.25 -19.00
N GLY A 327 44.74 30.84 -17.81
CA GLY A 327 45.64 31.78 -17.17
C GLY A 327 44.79 32.59 -16.18
N SER A 328 45.35 32.90 -15.00
CA SER A 328 45.15 34.09 -14.14
C SER A 328 43.74 34.73 -14.01
N SER A 329 43.24 35.17 -12.86
CA SER A 329 43.90 35.71 -11.67
C SER A 329 42.89 35.97 -10.55
N ASN A 330 43.41 35.86 -9.33
CA ASN A 330 43.00 36.42 -8.04
C ASN A 330 42.07 37.65 -8.00
N LYS A 331 41.14 37.60 -7.03
CA LYS A 331 41.07 38.50 -5.85
C LYS A 331 40.10 37.86 -4.84
N GLY A 332 40.55 37.41 -3.66
CA GLY A 332 40.63 38.20 -2.43
C GLY A 332 39.21 38.39 -1.83
N SER A 333 38.83 37.79 -0.71
CA SER A 333 39.39 38.10 0.61
C SER A 333 38.92 37.10 1.68
N SER A 334 39.86 36.82 2.58
CA SER A 334 39.77 36.01 3.78
C SER A 334 39.00 36.71 4.91
N LYS A 335 38.22 35.93 5.70
CA LYS A 335 38.03 36.24 7.12
C LYS A 335 38.13 34.96 7.95
N LYS A 336 39.14 34.96 8.84
CA LYS A 336 39.53 33.94 9.83
C LYS A 336 38.49 33.81 10.95
N GLY A 337 38.50 32.67 11.64
CA GLY A 337 37.89 32.47 12.96
C GLY A 337 37.62 30.99 13.27
N SER A 338 38.66 30.19 13.47
CA SER A 338 39.09 29.62 14.76
C SER A 338 38.46 28.26 15.11
N PHE A 339 39.22 27.21 14.78
CA PHE A 339 39.13 25.89 15.42
C PHE A 339 39.53 26.02 16.89
N LYS A 340 38.77 25.37 17.79
CA LYS A 340 39.21 25.08 19.15
C LYS A 340 39.12 23.58 19.35
N SER A 341 40.30 22.95 19.34
CA SER A 341 40.53 21.62 19.89
C SER A 341 40.46 21.70 21.42
N LYS A 342 39.94 20.66 22.05
CA LYS A 342 40.50 20.10 23.29
C LYS A 342 39.92 18.71 23.53
N SER A 343 40.84 17.75 23.53
CA SER A 343 40.82 16.52 24.30
C SER A 343 40.64 16.83 25.79
N SER A 344 39.72 16.13 26.45
CA SER A 344 39.96 15.10 27.47
C SER A 344 38.61 14.51 27.89
#